data_AF-A0A2K3JA36-F1
#
_entry.id   AF-A0A2K3JA36-F1
#
_cell.length_a   1.000
_cell.length_b   1.000
_cell.length_c   1.000
_cell.angle_alpha   90.00
_cell.angle_beta   90.00
_cell.angle_gamma   90.00
#
_symmetry.space_group_name_H-M   'P 1'
#
loop_
_entity.id
_entity.type
_entity.pdbx_description
1 polymer ?
#
loop_
_entity_poly.entity_id
_entity_poly.type
_entity_poly.pdbx_seq_one_letter_code
_entity_poly.pdbx_strand_id
1 'polypeptide(L)'
;LAKNSAIAATANKEIITKRGHKYNDKITLPIIIDDKFEKITKTKDVITTLDKLGVYDDILRAANGKHIRAGKGKARARKYKKPKSILIVSTKVEIQKSSKNLSGVDVVKPKEINIEHLAPGGEPGRLTIFTKSAIKEIGGVK
;
A
#
# COMPACT_ATOMS: atom_id res chain seq x y z
N LEU A 1 4.61 15.86 -13.27
CA LEU A 1 4.86 14.71 -14.16
C LEU A 1 5.10 13.40 -13.39
N ALA A 2 6.18 13.30 -12.61
CA ALA A 2 6.58 12.04 -11.95
C ALA A 2 5.50 11.38 -11.08
N LYS A 3 4.74 12.15 -10.28
CA LYS A 3 3.60 11.65 -9.49
C LYS A 3 2.56 10.94 -10.37
N ASN A 4 2.18 11.56 -11.48
CA ASN A 4 1.16 11.00 -12.39
C ASN A 4 1.66 9.74 -13.09
N SER A 5 2.95 9.71 -13.48
CA SER A 5 3.59 8.49 -14.02
C SER A 5 3.60 7.36 -13.00
N ALA A 6 3.89 7.66 -11.73
CA ALA A 6 3.87 6.65 -10.67
C ALA A 6 2.45 6.14 -10.37
N ILE A 7 1.43 7.01 -10.41
CA ILE A 7 0.02 6.60 -10.31
C ILE A 7 -0.34 5.67 -11.47
N ALA A 8 0.00 6.03 -12.71
CA ALA A 8 -0.25 5.18 -13.87
C ALA A 8 0.42 3.80 -13.74
N ALA A 9 1.63 3.74 -13.19
CA ALA A 9 2.32 2.48 -12.93
C ALA A 9 1.62 1.58 -11.90
N THR A 10 0.74 2.10 -11.04
CA THR A 10 -0.07 1.29 -10.11
C THR A 10 -1.18 0.50 -10.81
N ALA A 11 -1.50 0.81 -12.07
CA ALA A 11 -2.45 0.06 -12.88
C ALA A 11 -1.80 -1.09 -13.67
N ASN A 12 -0.48 -1.06 -13.85
CA ASN A 12 0.24 -2.04 -14.67
C ASN A 12 0.71 -3.24 -13.83
N LYS A 13 0.15 -4.42 -14.12
CA LYS A 13 0.48 -5.69 -13.45
C LYS A 13 1.95 -6.06 -13.56
N GLU A 14 2.55 -5.89 -14.74
CA GLU A 14 3.94 -6.29 -15.00
C GLU A 14 4.92 -5.52 -14.11
N ILE A 15 4.71 -4.21 -13.95
CA ILE A 15 5.57 -3.34 -13.14
C ILE A 15 5.46 -3.75 -11.66
N ILE A 16 4.25 -4.02 -11.18
CA ILE A 16 4.00 -4.40 -9.78
C ILE A 16 4.60 -5.78 -9.46
N THR A 17 4.44 -6.75 -10.36
CA THR A 17 5.02 -8.08 -10.19
C THR A 17 6.54 -8.05 -10.28
N LYS A 18 7.12 -7.27 -11.21
CA LYS A 18 8.58 -7.08 -11.33
C LYS A 18 9.20 -6.47 -10.08
N ARG A 19 8.45 -5.61 -9.38
CA ARG A 19 8.85 -5.05 -8.08
C ARG A 19 8.88 -6.10 -6.95
N GLY A 20 8.18 -7.22 -7.12
CA GLY A 20 8.14 -8.32 -6.15
C GLY A 20 6.97 -8.25 -5.16
N HIS A 21 5.89 -7.56 -5.50
CA HIS A 21 4.63 -7.67 -4.75
C HIS A 21 3.97 -9.03 -5.00
N LYS A 22 3.34 -9.60 -3.95
CA LYS A 22 2.63 -10.87 -4.03
C LYS A 22 1.13 -10.66 -3.86
N TYR A 23 0.36 -11.01 -4.87
CA TYR A 23 -1.09 -10.89 -4.89
C TYR A 23 -1.67 -11.97 -5.81
N ASN A 24 -2.97 -12.24 -5.69
CA ASN A 24 -3.63 -13.21 -6.56
C ASN A 24 -3.77 -12.67 -8.01
N ASP A 25 -3.36 -13.45 -9.01
CA ASP A 25 -3.33 -13.05 -10.42
C ASP A 25 -4.69 -12.64 -10.98
N LYS A 26 -5.76 -13.17 -10.39
CA LYS A 26 -7.16 -12.91 -10.77
C LYS A 26 -7.63 -11.48 -10.45
N ILE A 27 -6.87 -10.71 -9.69
CA ILE A 27 -7.25 -9.36 -9.28
C ILE A 27 -7.02 -8.35 -10.41
N THR A 28 -7.94 -7.40 -10.55
CA THR A 28 -7.78 -6.23 -11.43
C THR A 28 -7.08 -5.12 -10.67
N LEU A 29 -6.04 -4.53 -11.27
CA LEU A 29 -5.29 -3.41 -10.72
C LEU A 29 -5.63 -2.13 -11.49
N PRO A 30 -5.69 -0.96 -10.82
CA PRO A 30 -5.58 -0.77 -9.37
C PRO A 30 -6.83 -1.26 -8.64
N ILE A 31 -6.69 -1.64 -7.37
CA ILE A 31 -7.80 -2.18 -6.58
C ILE A 31 -8.66 -1.02 -6.08
N ILE A 32 -9.94 -1.00 -6.47
CA ILE A 32 -10.91 0.01 -6.03
C ILE A 32 -11.92 -0.64 -5.09
N ILE A 33 -12.04 -0.10 -3.88
CA ILE A 33 -12.91 -0.62 -2.83
C ILE A 33 -13.95 0.41 -2.38
N ASP A 34 -15.06 -0.07 -1.81
CA ASP A 34 -16.10 0.79 -1.26
C ASP A 34 -15.63 1.60 -0.05
N ASP A 35 -16.20 2.80 0.10
CA ASP A 35 -15.92 3.70 1.23
C ASP A 35 -16.34 3.14 2.60
N LYS A 36 -17.06 2.01 2.61
CA LYS A 36 -17.35 1.23 3.83
C LYS A 36 -16.06 0.72 4.48
N PHE A 37 -15.04 0.42 3.68
CA PHE A 37 -13.73 -0.02 4.19
C PHE A 37 -13.07 1.04 5.08
N GLU A 38 -13.30 2.32 4.81
CA GLU A 38 -12.73 3.41 5.58
C GLU A 38 -13.18 3.43 7.04
N LYS A 39 -14.35 2.85 7.33
CA LYS A 39 -14.97 2.80 8.67
C LYS A 39 -14.46 1.64 9.54
N ILE A 40 -13.60 0.78 9.01
CA ILE A 40 -13.12 -0.39 9.75
C ILE A 40 -12.14 0.05 10.84
N THR A 41 -12.54 -0.18 12.10
CA THR A 41 -11.75 0.23 13.28
C THR A 41 -10.85 -0.87 13.83
N LYS A 42 -11.15 -2.15 13.57
CA LYS A 42 -10.38 -3.29 14.08
C LYS A 42 -9.42 -3.83 13.02
N THR A 43 -8.15 -4.02 13.39
CA THR A 43 -7.13 -4.59 12.50
C THR A 43 -7.48 -6.00 12.01
N LYS A 44 -8.15 -6.82 12.85
CA LYS A 44 -8.61 -8.16 12.46
C LYS A 44 -9.52 -8.10 11.22
N ASP A 45 -10.45 -7.15 11.22
CA ASP A 45 -11.42 -7.00 10.13
C ASP A 45 -10.71 -6.49 8.86
N VAL A 46 -9.69 -5.63 9.00
CA VAL A 46 -8.81 -5.23 7.87
C VAL A 46 -8.07 -6.44 7.30
N ILE A 47 -7.56 -7.34 8.14
CA ILE A 47 -6.89 -8.56 7.67
C ILE A 47 -7.88 -9.43 6.88
N THR A 48 -9.07 -9.69 7.42
CA THR A 48 -10.07 -10.53 6.74
C THR A 48 -10.53 -9.95 5.41
N THR A 49 -10.59 -8.62 5.28
CA THR A 49 -10.96 -7.96 4.03
C THR A 49 -9.84 -8.03 3.00
N LEU A 50 -8.58 -7.80 3.40
CA LEU A 50 -7.42 -7.93 2.52
C LEU A 50 -7.17 -9.38 2.07
N ASP A 51 -7.48 -10.35 2.92
CA ASP A 51 -7.41 -11.78 2.59
C ASP A 51 -8.47 -12.17 1.56
N LYS A 52 -9.73 -11.74 1.76
CA LYS A 52 -10.80 -11.90 0.76
C LYS A 52 -10.49 -11.22 -0.58
N LEU A 53 -9.79 -10.09 -0.53
CA LEU A 53 -9.32 -9.40 -1.74
C LEU A 53 -8.13 -10.10 -2.40
N GLY A 54 -7.48 -11.07 -1.74
CA GLY A 54 -6.35 -11.82 -2.28
C GLY A 54 -5.02 -11.07 -2.30
N VAL A 55 -4.85 -10.07 -1.41
CA VAL A 55 -3.62 -9.26 -1.30
C VAL A 55 -2.86 -9.46 0.01
N TYR A 56 -3.37 -10.31 0.90
CA TYR A 56 -2.78 -10.54 2.21
C TYR A 56 -1.37 -11.14 2.15
N ASP A 57 -1.06 -11.93 1.12
CA ASP A 57 0.27 -12.50 0.89
C ASP A 57 1.38 -11.43 0.78
N ASP A 58 1.06 -10.23 0.29
CA ASP A 58 2.02 -9.13 0.24
C ASP A 58 2.42 -8.63 1.63
N ILE A 59 1.47 -8.66 2.57
CA ILE A 59 1.70 -8.28 3.96
C ILE A 59 2.55 -9.35 4.65
N LEU A 60 2.26 -10.63 4.41
CA LEU A 60 3.06 -11.74 4.92
C LEU A 60 4.50 -11.66 4.39
N ARG A 61 4.69 -11.34 3.11
CA ARG A 61 6.01 -11.06 2.53
C ARG A 61 6.73 -9.94 3.27
N ALA A 62 6.05 -8.83 3.59
CA ALA A 62 6.66 -7.73 4.31
C ALA A 62 6.95 -8.04 5.79
N ALA A 63 6.11 -8.87 6.44
CA ALA A 63 6.35 -9.37 7.80
C ALA A 63 7.59 -10.27 7.83
N ASN A 64 7.67 -11.26 6.93
CA ASN A 64 8.79 -12.20 6.84
C ASN A 64 10.09 -11.51 6.38
N GLY A 65 9.98 -10.46 5.56
CA GLY A 65 11.13 -9.69 5.09
C GLY A 65 11.72 -8.72 6.12
N LYS A 66 11.12 -8.61 7.33
CA LYS A 66 11.65 -7.76 8.40
C LYS A 66 12.92 -8.37 8.97
N HIS A 67 14.04 -7.68 8.83
CA HIS A 67 15.35 -8.13 9.33
C HIS A 67 16.11 -7.00 10.03
N ILE A 68 17.18 -7.35 10.75
CA ILE A 68 18.08 -6.38 11.36
C ILE A 68 18.93 -5.75 10.26
N ARG A 69 18.99 -4.41 10.25
CA ARG A 69 19.77 -3.63 9.30
C ARG A 69 21.26 -3.96 9.44
N ALA A 70 21.92 -4.24 8.32
CA ALA A 70 23.37 -4.39 8.27
C ALA A 70 24.12 -3.07 8.54
N GLY A 71 25.35 -3.17 9.05
CA GLY A 71 26.25 -2.03 9.26
C GLY A 71 25.93 -1.17 10.49
N LYS A 72 26.57 0.01 10.57
CA LYS A 72 26.54 0.92 11.73
C LYS A 72 25.16 1.55 11.98
N GLY A 73 24.28 1.57 10.98
CA GLY A 73 22.93 2.12 11.10
C GLY A 73 22.07 1.43 12.16
N LYS A 74 22.36 0.16 12.48
CA LYS A 74 21.63 -0.60 13.52
C LYS A 74 21.74 0.02 14.91
N ALA A 75 22.88 0.65 15.22
CA ALA A 75 23.15 1.33 16.48
C ALA A 75 22.53 2.73 16.56
N ARG A 76 22.19 3.34 15.42
CA ARG A 76 21.66 4.71 15.33
C ARG A 76 20.12 4.74 15.32
N ALA A 77 19.48 3.95 16.18
CA ALA A 77 18.02 3.80 16.28
C ALA A 77 17.28 3.35 15.00
N ARG A 78 17.99 2.80 14.00
CA ARG A 78 17.40 2.28 12.74
C ARG A 78 17.62 0.77 12.59
N LYS A 79 17.43 0.04 13.70
CA LYS A 79 17.76 -1.39 13.84
C LYS A 79 17.04 -2.28 12.86
N TYR A 80 15.77 -2.02 12.55
CA TYR A 80 14.98 -2.87 11.66
C TYR A 80 14.81 -2.27 10.26
N LYS A 81 14.88 -3.12 9.23
CA LYS A 81 14.46 -2.81 7.87
C LYS A 81 13.32 -3.75 7.51
N LYS A 82 12.26 -3.23 6.91
CA LYS A 82 11.12 -4.02 6.42
C LYS A 82 10.78 -3.61 4.97
N PRO A 83 10.35 -4.55 4.11
CA PRO A 83 9.84 -4.22 2.79
C PRO A 83 8.62 -3.28 2.86
N LYS A 84 8.44 -2.47 1.83
CA LYS A 84 7.20 -1.73 1.60
C LYS A 84 6.19 -2.67 0.94
N SER A 85 4.99 -2.72 1.50
CA SER A 85 3.87 -3.52 1.03
C SER A 85 2.81 -2.57 0.46
N ILE A 86 1.54 -2.86 0.73
CA ILE A 86 0.38 -2.16 0.21
C ILE A 86 0.40 -0.68 0.60
N LEU A 87 0.01 0.17 -0.34
CA LEU A 87 -0.39 1.55 -0.07
C LEU A 87 -1.92 1.61 -0.07
N ILE A 88 -2.53 2.05 1.02
CA ILE A 88 -3.97 2.29 1.09
C ILE A 88 -4.20 3.80 0.95
N VAL A 89 -4.99 4.18 -0.04
CA VAL A 89 -5.42 5.56 -0.22
C VAL A 89 -6.87 5.67 0.21
N SER A 90 -7.10 6.45 1.26
CA SER A 90 -8.40 6.65 1.90
C SER A 90 -8.60 8.11 2.26
N THR A 91 -9.83 8.60 2.15
CA THR A 91 -10.16 9.98 2.53
C THR A 91 -10.22 10.13 4.06
N LYS A 92 -10.64 9.07 4.77
CA LYS A 92 -10.79 9.08 6.23
C LYS A 92 -9.58 8.54 6.97
N VAL A 93 -9.45 9.01 8.19
CA VAL A 93 -8.34 8.70 9.12
C VAL A 93 -8.61 7.44 9.95
N GLU A 94 -9.86 6.99 10.06
CA GLU A 94 -10.26 5.84 10.90
C GLU A 94 -9.49 4.57 10.53
N ILE A 95 -9.43 4.25 9.23
CA ILE A 95 -8.67 3.11 8.69
C ILE A 95 -7.16 3.20 8.92
N GLN A 96 -6.62 4.40 9.15
CA GLN A 96 -5.19 4.60 9.42
C GLN A 96 -4.80 3.93 10.74
N LYS A 97 -5.65 4.02 11.78
CA LYS A 97 -5.38 3.42 13.09
C LYS A 97 -5.36 1.89 13.00
N SER A 98 -6.35 1.31 12.33
CA SER A 98 -6.48 -0.14 12.18
C SER A 98 -5.43 -0.75 11.25
N SER A 99 -5.00 -0.02 10.22
CA SER A 99 -4.03 -0.51 9.22
C SER A 99 -2.56 -0.27 9.60
N LYS A 100 -2.24 0.73 10.44
CA LYS A 100 -0.85 1.06 10.82
C LYS A 100 -0.12 -0.08 11.55
N ASN A 101 -0.86 -1.01 12.16
CA ASN A 101 -0.28 -2.17 12.83
C ASN A 101 0.22 -3.24 11.83
N LEU A 102 -0.22 -3.21 10.57
CA LEU A 102 0.16 -4.19 9.56
C LEU A 102 1.59 -3.93 9.05
N SER A 103 2.32 -5.01 8.79
CA SER A 103 3.71 -4.91 8.34
C SER A 103 3.81 -4.38 6.91
N GLY A 104 4.51 -3.25 6.75
CA GLY A 104 4.82 -2.68 5.44
C GLY A 104 3.67 -1.90 4.79
N VAL A 105 2.49 -1.87 5.41
CA VAL A 105 1.32 -1.12 4.93
C VAL A 105 1.47 0.35 5.33
N ASP A 106 1.23 1.25 4.37
CA ASP A 106 1.10 2.69 4.63
C ASP A 106 -0.31 3.14 4.23
N VAL A 107 -0.88 4.09 4.97
CA VAL A 107 -2.18 4.72 4.65
C VAL A 107 -1.95 6.21 4.44
N VAL A 108 -2.46 6.76 3.34
CA VAL A 108 -2.28 8.16 2.95
C VAL A 108 -3.58 8.75 2.42
N LYS A 109 -3.81 10.04 2.67
CA LYS A 109 -4.96 10.75 2.08
C LYS A 109 -4.68 11.13 0.63
N PRO A 110 -5.70 11.21 -0.25
CA PRO A 110 -5.54 11.62 -1.65
C PRO A 110 -4.68 12.87 -1.87
N LYS A 111 -4.93 13.93 -1.07
CA LYS A 111 -4.19 15.20 -1.14
C LYS A 111 -2.73 15.09 -0.71
N GLU A 112 -2.42 14.14 0.17
CA GLU A 112 -1.10 13.94 0.77
C GLU A 112 -0.24 12.91 0.00
N ILE A 113 -0.76 12.35 -1.11
CA ILE A 113 -0.01 11.39 -1.93
C ILE A 113 1.22 12.07 -2.53
N ASN A 114 2.39 11.51 -2.18
CA ASN A 114 3.70 11.93 -2.66
C ASN A 114 4.38 10.80 -3.42
N ILE A 115 5.44 11.15 -4.17
CA ILE A 115 6.20 10.19 -4.99
C ILE A 115 6.82 9.08 -4.14
N GLU A 116 7.27 9.37 -2.92
CA GLU A 116 7.86 8.38 -2.02
C GLU A 116 6.86 7.30 -1.58
N HIS A 117 5.56 7.63 -1.58
CA HIS A 117 4.52 6.68 -1.25
C HIS A 117 4.28 5.72 -2.41
N LEU A 118 4.22 6.23 -3.66
CA LEU A 118 3.92 5.45 -4.87
C LEU A 118 5.14 4.70 -5.43
N ALA A 119 6.32 5.30 -5.29
CA ALA A 119 7.57 4.81 -5.84
C ALA A 119 8.71 4.85 -4.79
N PRO A 120 8.60 4.11 -3.67
CA PRO A 120 9.63 4.13 -2.64
C PRO A 120 10.95 3.61 -3.20
N GLY A 121 12.05 4.37 -3.00
CA GLY A 121 13.35 4.01 -3.55
C GLY A 121 13.54 4.28 -5.04
N GLY A 122 12.62 5.04 -5.67
CA GLY A 122 12.72 5.43 -7.09
C GLY A 122 12.15 4.40 -8.08
N GLU A 123 11.82 3.19 -7.62
CA GLU A 123 11.12 2.20 -8.42
C GLU A 123 9.60 2.45 -8.38
N PRO A 124 8.87 2.49 -9.50
CA PRO A 124 7.41 2.62 -9.55
C PRO A 124 6.69 1.27 -9.33
N GLY A 125 5.36 1.26 -9.37
CA GLY A 125 4.56 0.02 -9.29
C GLY A 125 4.40 -0.53 -7.88
N ARG A 126 4.05 0.32 -6.91
CA ARG A 126 3.64 -0.16 -5.59
C ARG A 126 2.20 -0.67 -5.64
N LEU A 127 1.94 -1.83 -5.03
CA LEU A 127 0.59 -2.37 -4.90
C LEU A 127 -0.28 -1.38 -4.10
N THR A 128 -1.30 -0.81 -4.75
CA THR A 128 -2.09 0.29 -4.19
C THR A 128 -3.58 -0.03 -4.21
N ILE A 129 -4.25 0.28 -3.12
CA ILE A 129 -5.70 0.13 -2.93
C ILE A 129 -6.30 1.53 -2.77
N PHE A 130 -7.30 1.86 -3.58
CA PHE A 130 -8.01 3.14 -3.53
C PHE A 130 -9.44 2.95 -3.06
N THR A 131 -9.92 3.84 -2.19
CA THR A 131 -11.36 3.94 -1.93
C THR A 131 -12.05 4.70 -3.07
N LYS A 132 -13.34 4.45 -3.28
CA LYS A 132 -14.13 5.13 -4.32
C LYS A 132 -14.12 6.65 -4.15
N SER A 133 -14.17 7.14 -2.91
CA SER A 133 -14.04 8.57 -2.64
C SER A 133 -12.63 9.09 -2.93
N ALA A 134 -11.60 8.31 -2.62
CA ALA A 134 -10.22 8.68 -2.89
C ALA A 134 -9.92 8.83 -4.39
N ILE A 135 -10.40 7.91 -5.24
CA ILE A 135 -10.14 7.99 -6.68
C ILE A 135 -10.84 9.21 -7.31
N LYS A 136 -12.06 9.54 -6.85
CA LYS A 136 -12.79 10.75 -7.27
C LYS A 136 -11.99 12.01 -6.95
N GLU A 137 -11.42 12.10 -5.76
CA GLU A 137 -10.66 13.26 -5.31
C GLU A 137 -9.32 13.45 -6.05
N ILE A 138 -8.68 12.35 -6.49
CA ILE A 138 -7.45 12.40 -7.30
C ILE A 138 -7.74 12.93 -8.73
N GLY A 139 -9.01 12.97 -9.14
CA GLY A 139 -9.45 13.42 -10.46
C GLY A 139 -9.90 12.28 -11.39
N GLY A 140 -10.13 11.09 -10.83
CA GLY A 140 -10.62 9.93 -11.58
C GLY A 140 -12.13 9.91 -11.76
N VAL A 141 -12.73 11.00 -12.24
CA VAL A 141 -14.01 11.03 -13.00
C VAL A 141 -13.99 12.31 -13.85
N LYS A 142 -13.96 12.17 -15.17
CA LYS A 142 -14.70 13.05 -16.07
C LYS A 142 -15.84 12.22 -16.63
#